data_AF-A0A8X8B124-F1
#
_entry.id   AF-A0A8X8B124-F1
#
_cell.length_a   1.000
_cell.length_b   1.000
_cell.length_c   1.000
_cell.angle_alpha   90.00
_cell.angle_beta   90.00
_cell.angle_gamma   90.00
#
_symmetry.space_group_name_H-M   'P 1'
#
loop_
_entity.id
_entity.type
_entity.pdbx_description
1 polymer ?
#
loop_
_entity_poly.entity_id
_entity_poly.type
_entity_poly.pdbx_seq_one_letter_code
_entity_poly.pdbx_strand_id
1 'polypeptide(L)'
;MGPNNQLVDKATESQRVMSGCPVTAVLFLYGLPRLLTGSIMAHEVMHAYLRLNGYNNLNNVLEEGLCQVLGHMWLETQRYAPIDVAAASSSSNAAKKGEWFEYEKKLVEFCKNQIETDESEVYGKGFKRVNNVVTNSSLQETLKEIRLRG
;
A
#
# COMPACT_ATOMS: atom_id res chain seq x y z
N MET A 1 -48.31 8.24 42.48
CA MET A 1 -47.01 8.76 42.00
C MET A 1 -45.93 7.75 42.40
N GLY A 2 -45.27 6.97 41.57
CA GLY A 2 -45.51 6.52 40.20
C GLY A 2 -44.94 5.07 40.10
N PRO A 3 -45.65 4.10 39.50
CA PRO A 3 -45.20 2.71 39.40
C PRO A 3 -44.39 2.48 38.11
N ASN A 4 -43.49 1.49 38.12
CA ASN A 4 -42.73 0.93 36.99
C ASN A 4 -41.42 1.64 36.59
N ASN A 5 -40.32 1.26 37.25
CA ASN A 5 -39.00 1.22 36.60
C ASN A 5 -38.90 -0.08 35.78
N GLN A 6 -39.60 -0.15 34.65
CA GLN A 6 -39.29 -1.14 33.62
C GLN A 6 -38.04 -0.65 32.89
N LEU A 7 -36.99 -1.46 32.93
CA LEU A 7 -35.82 -1.28 32.08
C LEU A 7 -36.29 -1.45 30.64
N VAL A 8 -36.36 -0.32 29.94
CA VAL A 8 -36.69 -0.21 28.52
C VAL A 8 -35.80 -1.18 27.73
N ASP A 9 -36.46 -1.95 26.87
CA ASP A 9 -35.92 -2.84 25.86
C ASP A 9 -34.50 -2.45 25.42
N LYS A 10 -33.51 -3.23 25.88
CA LYS A 10 -32.23 -3.27 25.20
C LYS A 10 -32.44 -4.09 23.94
N ALA A 11 -32.91 -3.43 22.89
CA ALA A 11 -32.91 -3.95 21.54
C ALA A 11 -31.47 -4.42 21.26
N THR A 12 -31.27 -5.73 21.36
CA THR A 12 -30.01 -6.33 20.98
C THR A 12 -30.13 -6.46 19.48
N GLU A 13 -29.83 -5.37 18.76
CA GLU A 13 -29.50 -5.50 17.36
C GLU A 13 -28.31 -6.46 17.31
N SER A 14 -28.58 -7.68 16.83
CA SER A 14 -27.51 -8.50 16.29
C SER A 14 -26.96 -7.73 15.11
N GLN A 15 -26.05 -6.79 15.39
CA GLN A 15 -25.19 -6.21 14.38
C GLN A 15 -24.46 -7.40 13.80
N ARG A 16 -24.98 -7.89 12.67
CA ARG A 16 -24.36 -8.92 11.86
C ARG A 16 -23.06 -8.26 11.42
N VAL A 17 -22.00 -8.47 12.20
CA VAL A 17 -20.64 -8.26 11.73
C VAL A 17 -20.54 -9.26 10.60
N MET A 18 -20.86 -8.81 9.38
CA MET A 18 -20.40 -9.50 8.20
C MET A 18 -18.90 -9.57 8.42
N SER A 19 -18.44 -10.77 8.75
CA SER A 19 -17.03 -11.10 8.94
C SER A 19 -16.35 -10.82 7.61
N GLY A 20 -16.03 -9.55 7.35
CA GLY A 20 -15.24 -9.10 6.23
C GLY A 20 -13.90 -9.81 6.37
N CYS A 21 -13.52 -10.55 5.33
CA CYS A 21 -12.36 -11.44 5.30
C CYS A 21 -11.16 -10.75 6.00
N PRO A 22 -10.86 -11.10 7.26
CA PRO A 22 -9.87 -10.36 8.02
C PRO A 22 -8.52 -10.63 7.41
N VAL A 23 -7.71 -9.58 7.24
CA VAL A 23 -6.30 -9.74 6.86
C VAL A 23 -5.61 -10.38 8.05
N THR A 24 -5.27 -11.66 7.95
CA THR A 24 -4.72 -12.44 9.06
C THR A 24 -3.20 -12.36 9.12
N ALA A 25 -2.55 -12.23 7.96
CA ALA A 25 -1.11 -12.09 7.86
C ALA A 25 -0.72 -11.36 6.57
N VAL A 26 0.44 -10.70 6.62
CA VAL A 26 1.20 -10.27 5.44
C VAL A 26 2.54 -11.00 5.50
N LEU A 27 2.90 -11.69 4.42
CA LEU A 27 4.07 -12.57 4.37
C LEU A 27 5.16 -11.94 3.49
N PHE A 28 6.40 -11.96 3.96
CA PHE A 28 7.54 -11.43 3.22
C PHE A 28 8.60 -12.50 3.00
N LEU A 29 9.06 -12.63 1.75
CA LEU A 29 10.17 -13.49 1.42
C LEU A 29 11.49 -12.85 1.89
N TYR A 30 12.27 -13.60 2.65
CA TYR A 30 13.60 -13.19 3.07
C TYR A 30 14.62 -13.24 1.92
N GLY A 31 15.58 -12.31 1.94
CA GLY A 31 16.70 -12.29 0.99
C GLY A 31 16.53 -11.36 -0.21
N LEU A 32 15.40 -10.64 -0.31
CA LEU A 32 15.21 -9.60 -1.33
C LEU A 32 15.95 -8.30 -0.95
N PRO A 33 16.40 -7.49 -1.94
CA PRO A 33 16.98 -6.18 -1.68
C PRO A 33 15.99 -5.26 -0.93
N ARG A 34 16.48 -4.46 0.02
CA ARG A 34 15.67 -3.56 0.88
C ARG A 34 14.62 -2.75 0.09
N LEU A 35 15.01 -2.19 -1.06
CA LEU A 35 14.13 -1.37 -1.90
C LEU A 35 13.00 -2.20 -2.52
N LEU A 36 13.30 -3.40 -3.01
CA LEU A 36 12.28 -4.31 -3.52
C LEU A 36 11.36 -4.82 -2.41
N THR A 37 11.92 -5.17 -1.25
CA THR A 37 11.12 -5.56 -0.08
C THR A 37 10.18 -4.45 0.35
N GLY A 38 10.67 -3.21 0.41
CA GLY A 38 9.85 -2.07 0.82
C GLY A 38 8.74 -1.74 -0.17
N SER A 39 8.99 -1.87 -1.48
CA SER A 39 7.93 -1.69 -2.48
C SER A 39 6.86 -2.77 -2.41
N ILE A 40 7.26 -4.04 -2.20
CA ILE A 40 6.32 -5.15 -1.97
C ILE A 40 5.55 -4.92 -0.67
N MET A 41 6.20 -4.47 0.40
CA MET A 41 5.53 -4.16 1.65
C MET A 41 4.48 -3.06 1.50
N ALA A 42 4.79 -1.99 0.79
CA ALA A 42 3.81 -0.95 0.48
C ALA A 42 2.63 -1.52 -0.33
N HIS A 43 2.88 -2.41 -1.30
CA HIS A 43 1.83 -3.12 -2.05
C HIS A 43 0.92 -3.94 -1.12
N GLU A 44 1.48 -4.82 -0.29
CA GLU A 44 0.67 -5.68 0.59
C GLU A 44 -0.07 -4.90 1.69
N VAL A 45 0.53 -3.81 2.19
CA VAL A 45 -0.13 -2.92 3.15
C VAL A 45 -1.32 -2.20 2.50
N MET A 46 -1.28 -1.94 1.19
CA MET A 46 -2.43 -1.37 0.48
C MET A 46 -3.60 -2.36 0.44
N HIS A 47 -3.34 -3.64 0.14
CA HIS A 47 -4.34 -4.72 0.25
C HIS A 47 -4.97 -4.74 1.65
N ALA A 48 -4.12 -4.69 2.68
CA ALA A 48 -4.58 -4.67 4.05
C ALA A 48 -5.45 -3.44 4.38
N TYR A 49 -5.01 -2.26 3.94
CA TYR A 49 -5.74 -1.01 4.11
C TYR A 49 -7.12 -1.06 3.45
N LEU A 50 -7.20 -1.52 2.21
CA LEU A 50 -8.46 -1.63 1.47
C LEU A 50 -9.46 -2.51 2.23
N ARG A 51 -9.00 -3.67 2.71
CA ARG A 51 -9.85 -4.61 3.46
C ARG A 51 -10.33 -4.04 4.78
N LEU A 52 -9.45 -3.42 5.55
CA LEU A 52 -9.78 -2.82 6.85
C LEU A 52 -10.70 -1.60 6.74
N ASN A 53 -10.72 -0.92 5.59
CA ASN A 53 -11.55 0.26 5.35
C ASN A 53 -12.83 -0.03 4.55
N GLY A 54 -13.16 -1.32 4.34
CA GLY A 54 -14.44 -1.73 3.75
C GLY A 54 -14.48 -1.74 2.23
N TYR A 55 -13.34 -1.65 1.54
CA TYR A 55 -13.24 -1.77 0.08
C TYR A 55 -13.29 -3.25 -0.35
N ASN A 56 -14.42 -3.91 -0.08
CA ASN A 56 -14.53 -5.37 -0.15
C ASN A 56 -14.89 -5.95 -1.53
N ASN A 57 -15.33 -5.10 -2.47
CA ASN A 57 -15.91 -5.49 -3.76
C ASN A 57 -15.19 -4.83 -4.95
N LEU A 58 -13.89 -4.54 -4.82
CA LEU A 58 -13.10 -4.07 -5.95
C LEU A 58 -12.86 -5.23 -6.92
N ASN A 59 -12.82 -4.94 -8.21
CA ASN A 59 -12.30 -5.93 -9.16
C ASN A 59 -10.76 -5.99 -9.03
N ASN A 60 -10.19 -7.15 -9.32
CA ASN A 60 -8.76 -7.41 -9.16
C ASN A 60 -7.89 -6.38 -9.89
N VAL A 61 -8.31 -5.90 -11.07
CA VAL A 61 -7.53 -4.91 -11.85
C VAL A 61 -7.41 -3.58 -11.10
N LEU A 62 -8.49 -3.14 -10.46
CA LEU A 62 -8.51 -1.90 -9.68
C LEU A 62 -7.77 -2.05 -8.34
N GLU A 63 -8.00 -3.16 -7.65
CA GLU A 63 -7.35 -3.49 -6.37
C GLU A 63 -5.83 -3.60 -6.53
N GLU A 64 -5.36 -4.42 -7.46
CA GLU A 64 -3.93 -4.57 -7.75
C GLU A 64 -3.32 -3.28 -8.31
N GLY A 65 -4.08 -2.51 -9.09
CA GLY A 65 -3.65 -1.21 -9.57
C GLY A 65 -3.37 -0.21 -8.45
N LEU A 66 -4.24 -0.15 -7.43
CA LEU A 66 -4.03 0.68 -6.23
C LEU A 66 -2.80 0.21 -5.44
N CYS A 67 -2.62 -1.10 -5.30
CA CYS A 67 -1.49 -1.68 -4.58
C CYS A 67 -0.16 -1.40 -5.28
N GLN A 68 -0.11 -1.56 -6.61
CA GLN A 68 1.06 -1.18 -7.42
C GLN A 68 1.36 0.32 -7.34
N VAL A 69 0.33 1.19 -7.33
CA VAL A 69 0.53 2.64 -7.17
C VAL A 69 1.16 2.97 -5.82
N LEU A 70 0.71 2.35 -4.72
CA LEU A 70 1.33 2.62 -3.41
C LEU A 70 2.79 2.12 -3.36
N GLY A 71 3.08 0.95 -3.95
CA GLY A 71 4.45 0.44 -4.09
C GLY A 71 5.36 1.38 -4.90
N HIS A 72 4.84 1.90 -6.02
CA HIS A 72 5.54 2.87 -6.88
C HIS A 72 5.78 4.21 -6.18
N MET A 73 4.77 4.75 -5.51
CA MET A 73 4.90 5.97 -4.70
C MET A 73 5.93 5.81 -3.58
N TRP A 74 5.96 4.65 -2.92
CA TRP A 74 6.97 4.36 -1.90
C TRP A 74 8.38 4.39 -2.50
N LEU A 75 8.61 3.75 -3.66
CA LEU A 75 9.90 3.79 -4.37
C LEU A 75 10.32 5.23 -4.71
N GLU A 76 9.37 6.07 -5.13
CA GLU A 76 9.65 7.48 -5.44
C GLU A 76 10.18 8.25 -4.22
N THR A 77 9.68 7.97 -3.01
CA THR A 77 10.20 8.59 -1.78
C THR A 77 11.66 8.22 -1.50
N GLN A 78 12.11 7.03 -1.95
CA GLN A 78 13.46 6.56 -1.72
C GLN A 78 14.50 7.24 -2.62
N ARG A 79 14.06 7.95 -3.68
CA ARG A 79 14.96 8.65 -4.62
C ARG A 79 15.75 9.78 -3.97
N TYR A 80 15.19 10.40 -2.93
CA TYR A 80 15.75 11.59 -2.27
C TYR A 80 16.04 11.41 -0.79
N ALA A 81 15.63 10.29 -0.18
CA ALA A 81 15.85 10.04 1.23
C ALA A 81 17.34 9.70 1.48
N PRO A 82 18.11 10.53 2.22
CA PRO A 82 19.41 10.12 2.70
C PRO A 82 19.21 8.98 3.72
N ILE A 83 19.88 7.85 3.51
CA ILE A 83 19.79 6.73 4.44
C ILE A 83 20.50 7.09 5.74
N ASP A 84 19.73 7.25 6.81
CA ASP A 84 20.21 7.25 8.20
C ASP A 84 19.93 5.93 8.94
N VAL A 85 19.45 4.87 8.26
CA VAL A 85 19.08 3.60 8.93
C VAL A 85 20.05 2.44 8.72
N ALA A 86 21.17 2.62 8.01
CA ALA A 86 22.22 1.60 7.86
C ALA A 86 23.64 2.09 8.20
N ALA A 87 23.79 3.30 8.74
CA ALA A 87 25.09 3.83 9.18
C ALA A 87 25.57 3.24 10.54
N ALA A 88 24.87 2.23 11.08
CA ALA A 88 25.29 1.52 12.30
C ALA A 88 26.44 0.52 12.08
N SER A 89 27.05 0.48 10.89
CA SER A 89 28.28 -0.30 10.64
C SER A 89 29.37 0.59 10.07
N SER A 90 30.05 1.28 10.98
CA SER A 90 31.51 1.53 10.97
C SER A 90 32.16 2.16 9.73
N SER A 91 32.78 3.32 9.98
CA SER A 91 34.06 3.80 9.43
C SER A 91 34.20 4.23 7.95
N SER A 92 34.39 5.55 7.81
CA SER A 92 35.48 6.23 7.08
C SER A 92 35.58 6.27 5.53
N ASN A 93 34.57 5.90 4.73
CA ASN A 93 34.69 6.06 3.26
C ASN A 93 33.53 6.83 2.61
N ALA A 94 33.66 8.16 2.51
CA ALA A 94 32.73 9.02 1.77
C ALA A 94 32.55 8.60 0.29
N ALA A 95 33.61 8.08 -0.35
CA ALA A 95 33.56 7.56 -1.72
C ALA A 95 32.63 6.33 -1.87
N LYS A 96 32.72 5.37 -0.94
CA LYS A 96 31.85 4.18 -0.92
C LYS A 96 30.39 4.54 -0.63
N LYS A 97 30.15 5.59 0.17
CA LYS A 97 28.82 6.15 0.40
C LYS A 97 28.21 6.71 -0.89
N GLY A 98 29.01 7.36 -1.74
CA GLY A 98 28.58 7.85 -3.04
C GLY A 98 28.23 6.73 -4.04
N GLU A 99 29.07 5.71 -4.15
CA GLU A 99 28.81 4.55 -5.03
C GLU A 99 27.57 3.76 -4.61
N TRP A 100 27.40 3.52 -3.30
CA TRP A 100 26.23 2.85 -2.75
C TRP A 100 24.93 3.62 -3.04
N PHE A 101 24.96 4.94 -2.86
CA PHE A 101 23.83 5.81 -3.16
C PHE A 101 23.45 5.78 -4.64
N GLU A 102 24.43 5.75 -5.54
CA GLU A 102 24.20 5.63 -6.99
C GLU A 102 23.65 4.26 -7.37
N TYR A 103 24.13 3.19 -6.75
CA TYR A 103 23.58 1.84 -6.91
C TYR A 103 22.10 1.79 -6.49
N GLU A 104 21.75 2.35 -5.32
CA GLU A 104 20.36 2.37 -4.85
C GLU A 104 19.44 3.18 -5.75
N LYS A 105 19.89 4.31 -6.30
CA LYS A 105 19.11 5.06 -7.30
C LYS A 105 18.78 4.21 -8.52
N LYS A 106 19.78 3.50 -9.06
CA LYS A 106 19.56 2.58 -10.19
C LYS A 106 18.62 1.44 -9.82
N LEU A 107 18.69 0.94 -8.59
CA LEU A 107 17.77 -0.09 -8.11
C LEU A 107 16.34 0.46 -7.97
N VAL A 108 16.16 1.69 -7.49
CA VAL A 108 14.84 2.36 -7.47
C VAL A 108 14.30 2.48 -8.90
N GLU A 109 15.11 3.01 -9.83
CA GLU A 109 14.72 3.14 -11.24
C GLU A 109 14.36 1.80 -11.87
N PHE A 110 15.16 0.76 -11.62
CA PHE A 110 14.89 -0.59 -12.08
C PHE A 110 13.54 -1.11 -11.55
N CYS A 111 13.31 -1.04 -10.23
CA CYS A 111 12.06 -1.51 -9.62
C CYS A 111 10.85 -0.72 -10.14
N LYS A 112 10.97 0.59 -10.32
CA LYS A 112 9.91 1.41 -10.92
C LYS A 112 9.61 1.01 -12.35
N ASN A 113 10.66 0.84 -13.16
CA ASN A 113 10.51 0.42 -14.54
C ASN A 113 9.78 -0.92 -14.64
N GLN A 114 10.09 -1.89 -13.77
CA GLN A 114 9.38 -3.17 -13.73
C GLN A 114 7.86 -3.02 -13.51
N ILE A 115 7.43 -2.05 -12.69
CA ILE A 115 6.01 -1.76 -12.47
C ILE A 115 5.41 -1.02 -13.68
N GLU A 116 6.13 -0.04 -14.21
CA GLU A 116 5.67 0.83 -15.30
C GLU A 116 5.54 0.08 -16.64
N THR A 117 6.43 -0.87 -16.91
CA THR A 117 6.46 -1.63 -18.15
C THR A 117 5.71 -2.96 -18.07
N ASP A 118 5.20 -3.36 -16.91
CA ASP A 118 4.41 -4.58 -16.75
C ASP A 118 3.23 -4.60 -17.75
N GLU A 119 3.14 -5.68 -18.54
CA GLU A 119 2.13 -5.88 -19.58
C GLU A 119 0.94 -6.73 -19.11
N SER A 120 0.99 -7.27 -17.88
CA SER A 120 -0.08 -8.09 -17.34
C SER A 120 -1.39 -7.32 -17.23
N GLU A 121 -2.49 -8.02 -17.50
CA GLU A 121 -3.84 -7.43 -17.48
C GLU A 121 -4.22 -6.89 -16.10
N VAL A 122 -3.79 -7.58 -15.04
CA VAL A 122 -4.18 -7.26 -13.67
C VAL A 122 -3.22 -6.23 -13.06
N TYR A 123 -1.92 -6.52 -13.02
CA TYR A 123 -0.96 -5.65 -12.34
C TYR A 123 -0.53 -4.48 -13.23
N GLY A 124 -0.07 -4.75 -14.45
CA GLY A 124 0.47 -3.73 -15.34
C GLY A 124 -0.58 -2.75 -15.86
N LYS A 125 -1.67 -3.26 -16.45
CA LYS A 125 -2.78 -2.39 -16.91
C LYS A 125 -3.53 -1.76 -15.74
N GLY A 126 -3.68 -2.48 -14.63
CA GLY A 126 -4.25 -1.95 -13.38
C GLY A 126 -3.46 -0.74 -12.88
N PHE A 127 -2.14 -0.88 -12.75
CA PHE A 127 -1.24 0.22 -12.38
C PHE A 127 -1.40 1.40 -13.33
N LYS A 128 -1.25 1.21 -14.64
CA LYS A 128 -1.33 2.30 -15.63
C LYS A 128 -2.66 3.07 -15.54
N ARG A 129 -3.77 2.36 -15.35
CA ARG A 129 -5.10 2.96 -15.20
C ARG A 129 -5.20 3.78 -13.92
N VAL A 130 -4.84 3.21 -12.77
CA VAL A 130 -4.96 3.89 -11.47
C VAL A 130 -3.96 5.03 -11.37
N ASN A 131 -2.72 4.82 -11.80
CA ASN A 131 -1.66 5.82 -11.76
C ASN A 131 -2.01 7.06 -12.58
N ASN A 132 -2.66 6.90 -13.74
CA ASN A 132 -3.15 8.04 -14.54
C ASN A 132 -4.13 8.90 -13.73
N VAL A 133 -5.09 8.28 -13.03
CA VAL A 133 -6.06 8.99 -12.18
C VAL A 133 -5.38 9.64 -10.97
N VAL A 134 -4.49 8.92 -10.30
CA VAL A 134 -3.77 9.38 -9.11
C VAL A 134 -2.82 10.53 -9.44
N THR A 135 -2.17 10.52 -10.61
CA THR A 135 -1.29 11.62 -11.06
C THR A 135 -2.05 12.92 -11.29
N ASN A 136 -3.32 12.83 -11.70
CA ASN A 136 -4.19 13.99 -11.89
C ASN A 136 -4.93 14.42 -10.60
N SER A 137 -4.76 13.69 -9.50
CA SER A 137 -5.42 13.95 -8.22
C SER A 137 -4.51 13.52 -7.06
N SER A 138 -5.00 12.68 -6.16
CA SER A 138 -4.23 12.00 -5.13
C SER A 138 -4.77 10.60 -4.90
N LEU A 139 -3.96 9.72 -4.32
CA LEU A 139 -4.40 8.38 -3.93
C LEU A 139 -5.59 8.45 -2.96
N GLN A 140 -5.58 9.41 -2.04
CA GLN A 140 -6.65 9.62 -1.06
C GLN A 140 -7.97 10.04 -1.72
N GLU A 141 -7.92 10.97 -2.69
CA GLU A 141 -9.11 11.39 -3.43
C GLU A 141 -9.64 10.26 -4.32
N THR A 142 -8.75 9.52 -4.98
CA THR A 142 -9.11 8.33 -5.77
C THR A 142 -9.85 7.30 -4.91
N LEU A 143 -9.37 7.03 -3.70
CA LEU A 143 -10.03 6.12 -2.76
C LEU A 143 -11.39 6.63 -2.28
N LYS A 144 -11.56 7.95 -2.09
CA LYS A 144 -12.85 8.56 -1.77
C LYS A 144 -13.83 8.39 -2.92
N GLU A 145 -13.41 8.68 -4.15
CA GLU A 145 -14.23 8.52 -5.36
C GLU A 145 -14.68 7.07 -5.57
N ILE A 146 -13.79 6.10 -5.36
CA ILE A 146 -14.14 4.67 -5.44
C ILE A 146 -15.22 4.33 -4.42
N ARG A 147 -15.12 4.84 -3.19
CA ARG A 147 -16.12 4.61 -2.15
C ARG A 147 -17.46 5.30 -2.43
N LEU A 148 -17.47 6.42 -3.13
CA LEU A 148 -18.71 7.09 -3.54
C LEU A 148 -19.43 6.35 -4.67
N ARG A 149 -18.70 5.56 -5.47
CA ARG A 149 -19.22 4.84 -6.64
C ARG A 149 -19.61 3.39 -6.36
N GLY A 150 -19.18 2.83 -5.23
CA GLY A 150 -19.50 1.47 -4.76
C GLY A 150 -20.56 1.46 -3.68
#